data_AF-A0A6A3QLZ7-F1
#
_entry.id   AF-A0A6A3QLZ7-F1
#
_cell.length_a   1.000
_cell.length_b   1.000
_cell.length_c   1.000
_cell.angle_alpha   90.00
_cell.angle_beta   90.00
_cell.angle_gamma   90.00
#
_symmetry.space_group_name_H-M   'P 1'
#
loop_
_entity.id
_entity.type
_entity.pdbx_description
1 polymer ?
#
loop_
_entity_poly.entity_id
_entity_poly.type
_entity_poly.pdbx_seq_one_letter_code
_entity_poly.pdbx_strand_id
1 'polypeptide(L)'
;MDNQSTIKVCSDAGNFDGVKRYAKKSRKLAELVEMKKLVIDYTSTSDNIADMFTKALGPQQFEKLSGLLGVEDVVTAVADNLAGGDDDMKPDTET
;
A
#
# COMPACT_ATOMS: atom_id res chain seq x y z
N MET A 1 -1.24 7.90 2.52
CA MET A 1 -2.52 8.53 2.12
C MET A 1 -2.26 9.47 0.96
N ASP A 2 -3.04 9.39 -0.12
CA ASP A 2 -2.80 10.22 -1.31
C ASP A 2 -3.55 11.56 -1.29
N ASN A 3 -4.69 11.61 -0.58
CA ASN A 3 -5.47 12.82 -0.42
C ASN A 3 -4.84 13.80 0.59
N GLN A 4 -3.98 14.68 0.09
CA GLN A 4 -3.29 15.72 0.88
C GLN A 4 -4.24 16.65 1.64
N SER A 5 -5.42 16.95 1.09
CA SER A 5 -6.44 17.76 1.78
C SER A 5 -6.90 17.08 3.06
N THR A 6 -7.01 15.75 3.05
CA THR A 6 -7.38 15.00 4.26
C THR A 6 -6.23 14.97 5.27
N ILE A 7 -4.98 14.79 4.81
CA ILE A 7 -3.80 14.84 5.69
C ILE A 7 -3.76 16.17 6.45
N LYS A 8 -3.93 17.30 5.75
CA LYS A 8 -3.96 18.63 6.34
C LYS A 8 -5.07 18.82 7.39
N VAL A 9 -6.26 18.30 7.10
CA VAL A 9 -7.40 18.34 8.05
C VAL A 9 -7.15 17.50 9.31
N CYS A 10 -6.27 16.50 9.23
CA CYS A 10 -5.94 15.63 10.36
C CYS A 10 -4.75 16.13 11.18
N SER A 11 -3.86 16.94 10.58
CA SER A 11 -2.80 17.64 11.31
C SER A 11 -3.32 18.87 12.04
N ASP A 12 -4.25 19.61 11.42
CA ASP A 12 -4.81 20.83 11.99
C ASP A 12 -6.13 20.47 12.69
N ALA A 13 -6.14 20.47 14.02
CA ALA A 13 -7.24 20.02 14.89
C ALA A 13 -8.57 20.82 14.74
N GLY A 14 -9.20 20.75 13.57
CA GLY A 14 -10.61 21.05 13.35
C GLY A 14 -10.98 22.48 12.92
N ASN A 15 -10.05 23.34 12.51
CA ASN A 15 -10.39 24.72 12.10
C ASN A 15 -10.46 24.94 10.58
N PHE A 16 -11.20 24.08 9.86
CA PHE A 16 -11.51 24.28 8.44
C PHE A 16 -13.04 24.35 8.25
N ASP A 17 -13.55 25.49 7.77
CA ASP A 17 -15.00 25.75 7.60
C ASP A 17 -15.70 24.72 6.68
N GLY A 18 -14.97 24.10 5.76
CA GLY A 18 -15.48 23.10 4.82
C GLY A 18 -15.68 21.67 5.39
N VAL A 19 -15.22 21.37 6.60
CA VAL A 19 -15.24 20.00 7.17
C VAL A 19 -16.17 19.83 8.36
N LYS A 20 -17.15 20.73 8.58
CA LYS A 20 -18.18 20.56 9.63
C LYS A 20 -18.83 19.17 9.64
N ARG A 21 -19.10 18.59 8.46
CA ARG A 21 -19.67 17.24 8.33
C ARG A 21 -18.76 16.13 8.87
N TYR A 22 -17.44 16.34 8.84
CA TYR A 22 -16.42 15.37 9.24
C TYR A 22 -15.67 15.74 10.52
N ALA A 23 -16.03 16.86 11.16
CA ALA A 23 -15.32 17.42 12.31
C ALA A 23 -15.11 16.44 13.47
N LYS A 24 -16.09 15.56 13.74
CA LYS A 24 -15.94 14.51 14.77
C LYS A 24 -14.88 13.48 14.41
N LYS A 25 -14.81 13.09 13.12
CA LYS A 25 -13.85 12.09 12.63
C LYS A 25 -12.44 12.68 12.57
N SER A 26 -12.31 13.90 12.04
CA SER A 26 -11.01 14.57 11.96
C SER A 26 -10.44 14.86 13.34
N ARG A 27 -11.26 15.29 14.31
CA ARG A 27 -10.81 15.49 15.70
C ARG A 27 -10.27 14.20 16.33
N LYS A 28 -11.01 13.09 16.22
CA LYS A 28 -10.54 11.80 16.74
C LYS A 28 -9.23 11.35 16.09
N LEU A 29 -9.07 11.62 14.79
CA LEU A 29 -7.85 11.27 14.07
C LEU A 29 -6.67 12.15 14.52
N ALA A 30 -6.90 13.45 14.69
CA ALA A 30 -5.91 14.38 15.24
C ALA A 30 -5.47 13.97 16.66
N GLU A 31 -6.41 13.58 17.53
CA GLU A 31 -6.11 13.05 18.87
C GLU A 31 -5.23 11.79 18.80
N LEU A 32 -5.51 10.86 17.89
CA LEU A 32 -4.70 9.65 17.71
C LEU A 32 -3.29 9.94 17.19
N VAL A 33 -3.15 10.94 16.32
CA VAL A 33 -1.85 11.42 15.82
C VAL A 33 -1.06 12.11 16.94
N GLU A 34 -1.70 12.97 17.73
CA GLU A 34 -1.08 13.64 18.88
C GLU A 34 -0.62 12.65 19.95
N MET A 35 -1.42 11.61 20.20
CA MET A 35 -1.05 10.48 21.06
C MET A 35 0.03 9.56 20.46
N LYS A 36 0.56 9.86 19.26
CA LYS A 36 1.52 9.05 18.51
C LYS A 36 1.08 7.60 18.28
N LYS A 37 -0.23 7.35 18.31
CA LYS A 37 -0.82 6.03 18.01
C LYS A 37 -1.01 5.81 16.52
N LEU A 38 -0.91 6.88 15.73
CA LEU A 38 -1.15 6.86 14.30
C LEU A 38 -0.22 7.86 13.60
N VAL A 39 0.39 7.44 12.50
CA VAL A 39 1.22 8.29 11.62
C VAL A 39 0.51 8.40 10.28
N ILE A 40 0.40 9.61 9.74
CA ILE A 40 -0.25 9.87 8.45
C ILE A 40 0.81 10.40 7.48
N ASP A 41 1.31 9.51 6.63
CA ASP A 41 2.26 9.88 5.58
C ASP A 41 1.58 9.99 4.23
N TYR A 42 2.13 10.87 3.40
CA TYR A 42 1.71 10.99 2.01
C TYR A 42 2.19 9.77 1.21
N THR A 43 1.34 9.28 0.31
CA THR A 43 1.70 8.32 -0.75
C THR A 43 1.19 8.82 -2.08
N SER A 44 1.89 8.53 -3.17
CA SER A 44 1.37 8.86 -4.50
C SER A 44 0.08 8.08 -4.79
N THR A 45 -0.85 8.63 -5.57
CA THR A 45 -2.06 7.89 -5.98
C THR A 45 -1.71 6.64 -6.78
N SER A 46 -0.65 6.68 -7.58
CA SER A 46 -0.22 5.53 -8.38
C SER A 46 0.32 4.36 -7.55
N ASP A 47 0.67 4.61 -6.29
CA ASP A 47 1.26 3.63 -5.37
C ASP A 47 0.35 3.39 -4.15
N ASN A 48 -0.86 3.94 -4.13
CA ASN A 48 -1.82 3.72 -3.07
C ASN A 48 -2.49 2.34 -3.23
N ILE A 49 -1.90 1.29 -2.64
CA ILE A 49 -2.42 -0.08 -2.71
C ILE A 49 -3.90 -0.16 -2.31
N ALA A 50 -4.35 0.66 -1.35
CA ALA A 50 -5.75 0.68 -0.92
C ALA A 50 -6.77 1.04 -2.03
N ASP A 51 -6.32 1.65 -3.12
CA ASP A 51 -7.18 1.95 -4.27
C ASP A 51 -7.75 0.66 -4.89
N MET A 52 -7.03 -0.47 -4.81
CA MET A 52 -7.51 -1.75 -5.34
C MET A 52 -8.78 -2.25 -4.65
N PHE A 53 -9.02 -1.82 -3.40
CA PHE A 53 -10.19 -2.23 -2.62
C PHE A 53 -11.33 -1.21 -2.65
N THR A 54 -11.08 -0.01 -3.18
CA THR A 54 -12.03 1.11 -3.09
C THR A 54 -12.43 1.70 -4.44
N LYS A 55 -11.71 1.37 -5.51
CA LYS A 55 -11.94 1.87 -6.87
C LYS A 55 -12.06 0.73 -7.87
N ALA A 56 -12.80 0.99 -8.94
CA ALA A 56 -12.78 0.15 -10.14
C ALA A 56 -11.53 0.50 -10.96
N LEU A 57 -10.42 -0.19 -10.72
CA LEU A 57 -9.17 0.01 -11.43
C LEU A 57 -9.16 -0.73 -12.77
N GLY A 58 -8.49 -0.15 -13.77
CA GLY A 58 -8.18 -0.87 -15.00
C GLY A 58 -7.13 -1.98 -14.77
N PRO A 59 -7.03 -2.97 -15.67
CA PRO A 59 -6.18 -4.14 -15.50
C PRO A 59 -4.72 -3.80 -15.16
N GLN A 60 -4.12 -2.84 -15.87
CA GLN A 60 -2.72 -2.44 -15.68
C GLN A 60 -2.46 -1.89 -14.27
N GLN A 61 -3.35 -1.04 -13.75
CA GLN A 61 -3.18 -0.45 -12.42
C GLN A 61 -3.45 -1.48 -11.32
N PHE A 62 -4.39 -2.41 -11.56
CA PHE A 62 -4.67 -3.50 -10.64
C PHE A 62 -3.50 -4.48 -10.52
N GLU A 63 -2.90 -4.90 -11.64
CA GLU A 63 -1.72 -5.77 -11.67
C GLU A 63 -0.53 -5.12 -10.96
N LYS A 64 -0.27 -3.84 -11.24
CA LYS A 64 0.80 -3.08 -10.57
C LYS A 64 0.62 -3.09 -9.05
N LEU A 65 -0.57 -2.75 -8.55
CA LEU A 65 -0.82 -2.67 -7.11
C LEU A 65 -0.84 -4.07 -6.45
N SER A 66 -1.32 -5.09 -7.17
CA SER A 66 -1.30 -6.48 -6.71
C SER A 66 0.13 -7.00 -6.56
N GLY A 67 1.01 -6.72 -7.52
CA GLY A 67 2.43 -7.03 -7.42
C GLY A 67 3.11 -6.32 -6.25
N LEU A 68 2.78 -5.03 -6.01
CA LEU A 68 3.29 -4.30 -4.83
C LEU A 68 2.80 -4.88 -3.50
N LEU A 69 1.62 -5.48 -3.47
CA LEU A 69 1.09 -6.19 -2.30
C LEU A 69 1.71 -7.59 -2.12
N GLY A 70 2.43 -8.10 -3.14
CA GLY A 70 2.96 -9.46 -3.16
C GLY A 70 1.90 -10.51 -3.56
N VAL A 71 0.85 -10.09 -4.25
CA VAL A 71 -0.14 -11.00 -4.83
C VAL A 71 0.36 -11.41 -6.21
N GLU A 72 0.56 -12.71 -6.37
CA GLU A 72 0.99 -13.33 -7.61
C GLU A 72 -0.02 -14.39 -8.08
N ASP A 73 0.03 -14.70 -9.37
CA ASP A 73 -0.78 -15.77 -9.94
C ASP A 73 -0.23 -17.12 -9.48
N VAL A 74 -1.11 -17.96 -8.91
CA VAL A 74 -0.73 -19.25 -8.34
C VAL A 74 -0.15 -20.20 -9.39
N VAL A 75 -0.63 -20.15 -10.64
CA VAL A 75 -0.13 -21.02 -11.71
C VAL A 75 1.30 -20.63 -12.06
N THR A 76 1.56 -19.32 -12.18
CA THR A 76 2.92 -18.80 -12.43
C THR A 76 3.85 -19.10 -11.26
N ALA A 77 3.42 -18.82 -10.03
CA ALA A 77 4.25 -19.06 -8.84
C ALA A 77 4.62 -20.54 -8.66
N VAL A 78 3.70 -21.47 -8.93
CA VAL A 78 3.98 -22.91 -8.88
C VAL A 78 4.97 -23.33 -9.97
N ALA A 79 4.85 -22.77 -11.18
CA ALA A 79 5.79 -23.06 -12.27
C ALA A 79 7.22 -22.57 -11.96
N ASP A 80 7.37 -21.35 -11.43
CA ASP A 80 8.68 -20.79 -11.09
C ASP A 80 9.36 -21.55 -9.95
N ASN A 81 8.59 -22.01 -8.94
CA ASN A 81 9.11 -22.83 -7.85
C ASN A 81 9.57 -24.24 -8.30
N LEU A 82 8.99 -24.77 -9.38
CA LEU A 82 9.39 -26.06 -9.96
C LEU A 82 10.63 -25.93 -10.87
N ALA A 83 10.92 -24.74 -11.40
CA ALA A 83 12.08 -24.48 -12.26
C ALA A 83 13.37 -24.14 -11.49
N GLY A 84 13.27 -23.82 -10.19
CA GLY A 84 14.38 -23.33 -9.37
C GLY A 84 15.25 -24.38 -8.66
N GLY A 85 15.18 -25.66 -9.04
CA GLY A 85 15.95 -26.72 -8.40
C GLY A 85 16.65 -27.61 -9.41
N ASP A 86 17.80 -27.19 -9.95
CA ASP A 86 18.83 -28.06 -10.55
C ASP A 86 20.06 -27.23 -11.03
N ASP A 87 20.59 -26.32 -10.20
CA ASP A 87 21.84 -25.59 -10.54
C ASP A 87 22.73 -25.43 -9.30
N ASP A 88 23.21 -26.55 -8.75
CA ASP A 88 24.47 -26.58 -7.97
C ASP A 88 24.97 -28.03 -7.82
N MET A 89 25.47 -28.59 -8.92
CA MET A 89 26.40 -29.73 -8.86
C MET A 89 27.52 -29.47 -9.86
N LYS A 90 28.50 -28.65 -9.47
CA LYS A 90 29.77 -28.55 -10.20
C LYS A 90 30.48 -29.90 -10.07
N PRO A 91 30.94 -30.53 -11.16
CA PRO A 91 31.73 -31.74 -11.06
C PRO A 91 33.08 -31.39 -10.42
N ASP A 92 33.39 -32.08 -9.32
CA ASP A 92 34.72 -32.05 -8.70
C ASP A 92 35.78 -32.35 -9.75
N THR A 93 36.77 -31.48 -9.81
CA THR A 93 37.92 -31.61 -10.70
C THR A 93 38.82 -32.70 -10.12
N GLU A 94 38.90 -33.86 -10.78
CA GLU A 94 39.84 -34.92 -10.43
C GLU A 94 41.28 -34.50 -10.78
N THR A 95 42.13 -34.55 -9.74
CA THR A 95 43.58 -34.82 -9.66
C THR A 95 44.55 -34.29 -10.72
#